data_AF-A0A656Y3X6-F1
#
_entry.id   AF-A0A656Y3X6-F1
#
_cell.length_a   1.000
_cell.length_b   1.000
_cell.length_c   1.000
_cell.angle_alpha   90.00
_cell.angle_beta   90.00
_cell.angle_gamma   90.00
#
_symmetry.space_group_name_H-M   'P 1'
#
loop_
_entity.id
_entity.type
_entity.pdbx_description
1 polymer ?
#
loop_
_entity_poly.entity_id
_entity_poly.type
_entity_poly.pdbx_seq_one_letter_code
_entity_poly.pdbx_strand_id
1 'polypeptide(L)'
;MNVGSRRIVVAIVSVLVAAAAAAAVIALLRPAQAGTGATPAPTASLSASATSSATAAPSTPAEPSATAPAPTEAPPATPAPTAGTTGAPLGTATVTVTFSGWDTAAGAAVVGGYVDALESAGTCAVSMTRGSSVVTRSASATPDATTMSCGELSVPRAALTPGTWQAVLSYTSTTRAGSAPAVTIEVP
;
A
#
# COMPACT_ATOMS: atom_id res chain seq x y z
N MET A 1 40.39 -5.10 -19.73
CA MET A 1 39.38 -4.11 -20.13
C MET A 1 39.07 -4.32 -21.61
N ASN A 2 38.01 -5.08 -21.91
CA ASN A 2 37.74 -5.52 -23.29
C ASN A 2 36.93 -4.47 -24.05
N VAL A 3 37.63 -3.63 -24.81
CA VAL A 3 37.07 -2.61 -25.71
C VAL A 3 36.10 -3.20 -26.73
N GLY A 4 36.24 -4.49 -27.08
CA GLY A 4 35.34 -5.21 -27.99
C GLY A 4 33.92 -5.37 -27.47
N SER A 5 33.73 -5.66 -26.18
CA SER A 5 32.39 -5.88 -25.59
C SER A 5 31.56 -4.60 -25.57
N ARG A 6 32.19 -3.43 -25.39
CA ARG A 6 31.47 -2.14 -25.41
C ARG A 6 30.97 -1.77 -26.81
N ARG A 7 31.71 -2.11 -27.87
CA ARG A 7 31.28 -1.81 -29.25
C ARG A 7 30.12 -2.70 -29.69
N ILE A 8 30.09 -3.95 -29.25
CA ILE A 8 29.00 -4.91 -29.54
C ILE A 8 27.71 -4.48 -28.84
N VAL A 9 27.78 -4.07 -27.57
CA VAL A 9 26.60 -3.62 -26.82
C VAL A 9 25.97 -2.35 -27.44
N VAL A 10 26.79 -1.38 -27.87
CA VAL A 10 26.27 -0.15 -28.50
C VAL A 10 25.57 -0.43 -29.84
N ALA A 11 26.08 -1.37 -30.64
CA ALA A 11 25.46 -1.77 -31.90
C ALA A 11 24.11 -2.48 -31.70
N ILE A 12 23.99 -3.34 -30.68
CA ILE A 12 22.73 -4.06 -30.38
C ILE A 12 21.65 -3.10 -29.89
N VAL A 13 22.01 -2.15 -29.01
CA VAL A 13 21.07 -1.15 -28.47
C VAL A 13 20.55 -0.23 -29.58
N SER A 14 21.40 0.18 -30.52
CA SER A 14 20.99 1.06 -31.62
C SER A 14 20.05 0.39 -32.61
N VAL A 15 20.22 -0.91 -32.90
CA VAL A 15 19.27 -1.68 -33.73
C VAL A 15 17.91 -1.85 -33.04
N LEU A 16 17.90 -2.09 -31.71
CA LEU A 16 16.66 -2.23 -30.95
C LEU A 16 15.83 -0.93 -30.89
N VAL A 17 16.49 0.23 -30.75
CA VAL A 17 15.80 1.53 -30.74
C VAL A 17 15.18 1.85 -32.10
N ALA A 18 15.85 1.49 -33.21
CA ALA A 18 15.32 1.70 -34.56
C ALA A 18 14.07 0.84 -34.84
N ALA A 19 14.02 -0.39 -34.32
CA ALA A 19 12.87 -1.28 -34.48
C ALA A 19 11.62 -0.81 -33.70
N ALA A 20 11.81 -0.21 -32.52
CA ALA A 20 10.70 0.29 -31.70
C ALA A 20 9.99 1.51 -32.32
N ALA A 21 10.73 2.37 -33.03
CA ALA A 21 10.17 3.55 -33.69
C ALA A 21 9.23 3.19 -34.86
N ALA A 22 9.53 2.11 -35.60
CA ALA A 22 8.72 1.66 -36.72
C ALA A 22 7.36 1.07 -36.29
N ALA A 23 7.30 0.42 -35.12
CA ALA A 23 6.06 -0.16 -34.59
C ALA A 23 5.05 0.89 -34.11
N ALA A 24 5.53 2.04 -33.58
CA ALA A 24 4.68 3.12 -33.09
C ALA A 24 3.91 3.84 -34.23
N VAL A 25 4.49 3.95 -35.42
CA VAL A 25 3.85 4.61 -36.58
C VAL A 25 2.69 3.78 -37.14
N ILE A 26 2.77 2.44 -37.09
CA ILE A 26 1.71 1.55 -37.63
C ILE A 26 0.46 1.56 -36.73
N ALA A 27 0.60 1.83 -35.43
CA ALA A 27 -0.53 1.88 -34.49
C ALA A 27 -1.45 3.10 -34.68
N LEU A 28 -0.94 4.20 -35.27
CA LEU A 28 -1.69 5.44 -35.46
C LEU A 28 -2.63 5.44 -36.69
N LEU A 29 -2.54 4.44 -37.58
CA LEU A 29 -3.39 4.34 -38.77
C LEU A 29 -4.61 3.42 -38.61
N ARG A 30 -4.95 2.96 -37.40
CA ARG A 30 -6.12 2.08 -37.22
C ARG A 30 -7.43 2.87 -37.14
N PRO A 31 -8.39 2.65 -38.08
CA PRO A 31 -9.69 3.30 -38.07
C PRO A 31 -10.56 2.75 -36.92
N ALA A 32 -11.28 3.66 -36.26
CA ALA A 32 -12.18 3.37 -35.16
C ALA A 32 -13.46 2.67 -35.67
N GLN A 33 -13.68 1.44 -35.21
CA GLN A 33 -14.96 0.75 -35.43
C GLN A 33 -15.96 1.18 -34.35
N ALA A 34 -16.97 1.95 -34.75
CA ALA A 34 -18.10 2.33 -33.92
C ALA A 34 -19.00 1.11 -33.67
N GLY A 35 -19.02 0.60 -32.44
CA GLY A 35 -19.93 -0.45 -32.00
C GLY A 35 -21.19 0.15 -31.39
N THR A 36 -22.32 0.01 -32.08
CA THR A 36 -23.67 0.32 -31.63
C THR A 36 -24.10 -0.70 -30.57
N GLY A 37 -24.30 -0.27 -29.31
CA GLY A 37 -24.72 -1.14 -28.20
C GLY A 37 -25.85 -0.51 -27.40
N ALA A 38 -26.96 -1.24 -27.28
CA ALA A 38 -28.31 -0.78 -26.99
C ALA A 38 -28.59 -0.20 -25.58
N THR A 39 -29.60 0.68 -25.55
CA THR A 39 -30.30 1.27 -24.41
C THR A 39 -31.06 0.24 -23.55
N PRO A 40 -30.86 0.18 -22.23
CA PRO A 40 -31.81 -0.44 -21.31
C PRO A 40 -32.88 0.57 -20.83
N ALA A 41 -34.14 0.13 -20.87
CA ALA A 41 -35.33 0.87 -20.44
C ALA A 41 -35.46 0.94 -18.89
N PRO A 42 -36.05 2.01 -18.32
CA PRO A 42 -36.35 2.07 -16.89
C PRO A 42 -37.65 1.34 -16.54
N THR A 43 -37.56 0.31 -15.69
CA THR A 43 -38.73 -0.29 -15.03
C THR A 43 -39.04 0.49 -13.75
N ALA A 44 -40.11 1.28 -13.78
CA ALA A 44 -40.71 1.86 -12.59
C ALA A 44 -41.50 0.79 -11.83
N SER A 45 -41.29 0.69 -10.52
CA SER A 45 -42.15 -0.10 -9.62
C SER A 45 -42.66 0.81 -8.49
N LEU A 46 -43.98 0.97 -8.43
CA LEU A 46 -44.74 1.73 -7.45
C LEU A 46 -45.24 0.84 -6.29
N SER A 47 -45.67 1.51 -5.20
CA SER A 47 -46.50 1.03 -4.05
C SER A 47 -45.73 0.37 -2.88
N ALA A 48 -46.02 0.62 -1.60
CA ALA A 48 -47.20 1.21 -0.95
C ALA A 48 -46.87 1.84 0.44
N SER A 49 -47.82 2.68 0.88
CA SER A 49 -47.92 3.38 2.17
C SER A 49 -48.03 2.48 3.41
N ALA A 50 -47.50 2.95 4.55
CA ALA A 50 -48.09 2.68 5.86
C ALA A 50 -47.85 3.86 6.82
N THR A 51 -48.96 4.44 7.26
CA THR A 51 -49.14 5.48 8.27
C THR A 51 -48.96 4.90 9.68
N SER A 52 -48.34 5.64 10.61
CA SER A 52 -48.73 5.62 12.03
C SER A 52 -48.21 6.86 12.76
N SER A 53 -49.17 7.64 13.27
CA SER A 53 -48.99 8.72 14.24
C SER A 53 -48.69 8.15 15.63
N ALA A 54 -47.80 8.80 16.37
CA ALA A 54 -47.85 8.78 17.83
C ALA A 54 -47.34 10.12 18.40
N THR A 55 -48.24 10.78 19.13
CA THR A 55 -48.07 12.03 19.86
C THR A 55 -47.73 11.73 21.33
N ALA A 56 -46.70 12.39 21.87
CA ALA A 56 -46.54 12.71 23.30
C ALA A 56 -45.49 13.83 23.41
N ALA A 57 -45.91 15.08 23.64
CA ALA A 57 -45.96 15.79 24.94
C ALA A 57 -44.57 16.31 25.43
N PRO A 58 -44.44 17.61 25.75
CA PRO A 58 -43.17 18.25 26.12
C PRO A 58 -42.90 18.19 27.63
N SER A 59 -41.62 18.07 28.01
CA SER A 59 -41.16 18.27 29.38
C SER A 59 -40.05 19.32 29.44
N THR A 60 -40.23 20.19 30.43
CA THR A 60 -39.62 21.47 30.75
C THR A 60 -38.12 21.40 31.10
N PRO A 61 -37.36 22.52 31.03
CA PRO A 61 -35.92 22.58 31.32
C PRO A 61 -35.55 22.51 32.80
N ALA A 62 -34.38 21.94 33.10
CA ALA A 62 -33.68 22.12 34.38
C ALA A 62 -32.25 22.62 34.11
N GLU A 63 -31.97 23.81 34.63
CA GLU A 63 -30.67 24.48 34.72
C GLU A 63 -29.93 24.03 36.01
N PRO A 64 -28.76 24.60 36.35
CA PRO A 64 -27.42 24.04 36.22
C PRO A 64 -26.90 23.39 37.52
N SER A 65 -25.83 22.58 37.42
CA SER A 65 -24.97 22.34 38.59
C SER A 65 -23.51 22.20 38.17
N ALA A 66 -22.70 23.14 38.65
CA ALA A 66 -21.25 23.10 38.67
C ALA A 66 -20.73 21.95 39.54
N THR A 67 -19.55 21.39 39.21
CA THR A 67 -18.53 20.71 40.06
C THR A 67 -17.51 20.06 39.11
N ALA A 68 -16.35 20.66 38.82
CA ALA A 68 -15.04 20.49 39.47
C ALA A 68 -14.03 19.86 38.48
N PRO A 69 -12.73 20.20 38.54
CA PRO A 69 -11.74 19.78 37.55
C PRO A 69 -11.36 18.31 37.71
N ALA A 70 -11.41 17.55 36.62
CA ALA A 70 -10.87 16.19 36.54
C ALA A 70 -9.32 16.24 36.46
N PRO A 71 -8.63 15.23 37.04
CA PRO A 71 -7.18 15.25 37.23
C PRO A 71 -6.43 15.08 35.91
N THR A 72 -5.26 15.68 35.85
CA THR A 72 -4.21 15.54 34.82
C THR A 72 -4.08 14.09 34.35
N GLU A 73 -4.52 13.85 33.11
CA GLU A 73 -4.33 12.59 32.40
C GLU A 73 -2.83 12.40 32.13
N ALA A 74 -2.25 11.36 32.73
CA ALA A 74 -0.88 10.96 32.44
C ALA A 74 -0.77 10.56 30.95
N PRO A 75 0.35 10.87 30.26
CA PRO A 75 0.49 10.54 28.84
C PRO A 75 0.32 9.03 28.60
N PRO A 76 -0.33 8.62 27.49
CA PRO A 76 -0.49 7.22 27.17
C PRO A 76 0.88 6.56 27.06
N ALA A 77 1.07 5.45 27.79
CA ALA A 77 2.27 4.64 27.67
C ALA A 77 2.41 4.14 26.23
N THR A 78 3.56 4.41 25.63
CA THR A 78 4.02 3.82 24.37
C THR A 78 3.76 2.30 24.41
N PRO A 79 3.03 1.71 23.44
CA PRO A 79 2.86 0.26 23.42
C PRO A 79 4.23 -0.38 23.24
N ALA A 80 4.70 -1.08 24.27
CA ALA A 80 5.82 -1.98 24.17
C ALA A 80 5.50 -3.04 23.09
N PRO A 81 6.48 -3.47 22.27
CA PRO A 81 6.24 -4.55 21.32
C PRO A 81 5.74 -5.76 22.12
N THR A 82 4.50 -6.16 21.87
CA THR A 82 3.96 -7.40 22.42
C THR A 82 4.78 -8.53 21.81
N ALA A 83 5.69 -9.11 22.58
CA ALA A 83 6.33 -10.37 22.22
C ALA A 83 5.21 -11.43 22.17
N GLY A 84 4.71 -11.65 20.96
CA GLY A 84 3.63 -12.59 20.70
C GLY A 84 4.03 -14.00 21.12
N THR A 85 3.11 -14.62 21.86
CA THR A 85 2.90 -16.05 22.11
C THR A 85 3.77 -17.00 21.27
N THR A 86 4.46 -17.92 21.97
CA THR A 86 5.21 -19.06 21.42
C THR A 86 4.31 -19.95 20.57
N GLY A 87 4.13 -19.59 19.30
CA GLY A 87 3.68 -20.49 18.25
C GLY A 87 4.80 -21.43 17.82
N ALA A 88 4.45 -22.52 17.12
CA ALA A 88 5.43 -23.36 16.44
C ALA A 88 6.36 -22.49 15.57
N PRO A 89 7.65 -22.85 15.43
CA PRO A 89 8.58 -22.06 14.62
C PRO A 89 8.07 -21.97 13.18
N LEU A 90 7.92 -20.75 12.69
CA LEU A 90 7.57 -20.46 11.30
C LEU A 90 8.72 -20.88 10.38
N GLY A 91 8.40 -21.35 9.18
CA GLY A 91 9.36 -21.49 8.09
C GLY A 91 9.92 -20.15 7.64
N THR A 92 11.00 -20.17 6.86
CA THR A 92 11.60 -18.97 6.29
C THR A 92 10.95 -18.60 4.95
N ALA A 93 10.89 -17.30 4.67
CA ALA A 93 10.55 -16.73 3.37
C ALA A 93 11.60 -15.69 2.96
N THR A 94 11.95 -15.65 1.68
CA THR A 94 12.87 -14.65 1.13
C THR A 94 12.05 -13.47 0.62
N VAL A 95 12.30 -12.27 1.14
CA VAL A 95 11.62 -11.04 0.70
C VAL A 95 12.59 -10.21 -0.15
N THR A 96 12.14 -9.79 -1.32
CA THR A 96 12.92 -8.98 -2.26
C THR A 96 12.22 -7.65 -2.49
N VAL A 97 12.92 -6.54 -2.22
CA VAL A 97 12.46 -5.18 -2.56
C VAL A 97 12.81 -4.91 -4.01
N THR A 98 11.80 -4.55 -4.82
CA THR A 98 11.96 -4.23 -6.24
C THR A 98 12.07 -2.74 -6.50
N PHE A 99 11.46 -1.93 -5.64
CA PHE A 99 11.59 -0.47 -5.70
C PHE A 99 11.39 0.16 -4.31
N SER A 100 12.03 1.30 -4.10
CA SER A 100 11.86 2.13 -2.91
C SER A 100 12.23 3.57 -3.21
N GLY A 101 11.52 4.53 -2.66
CA GLY A 101 11.85 5.94 -2.85
C GLY A 101 10.81 6.90 -2.30
N TRP A 102 11.07 8.19 -2.50
CA TRP A 102 10.08 9.24 -2.28
C TRP A 102 9.26 9.45 -3.55
N ASP A 103 7.94 9.32 -3.45
CA ASP A 103 7.02 9.72 -4.49
C ASP A 103 6.54 11.15 -4.21
N THR A 104 6.95 12.09 -5.07
CA THR A 104 6.59 13.51 -4.96
C THR A 104 5.14 13.80 -5.33
N ALA A 105 4.53 12.99 -6.22
CA ALA A 105 3.15 13.15 -6.62
C ALA A 105 2.19 12.66 -5.53
N ALA A 106 2.53 11.54 -4.88
CA ALA A 106 1.78 10.98 -3.76
C ALA A 106 2.10 11.67 -2.42
N GLY A 107 3.25 12.34 -2.31
CA GLY A 107 3.71 12.93 -1.06
C GLY A 107 4.00 11.88 0.02
N ALA A 108 4.63 10.78 -0.39
CA ALA A 108 4.84 9.61 0.46
C ALA A 108 6.14 8.87 0.15
N ALA A 109 6.67 8.18 1.16
CA ALA A 109 7.71 7.17 0.96
C ALA A 109 7.05 5.86 0.53
N VAL A 110 7.52 5.30 -0.58
CA VAL A 110 6.96 4.06 -1.15
C VAL A 110 8.01 2.95 -1.15
N VAL A 111 7.56 1.74 -0.85
CA VAL A 111 8.35 0.51 -0.95
C VAL A 111 7.48 -0.58 -1.54
N GLY A 112 8.01 -1.29 -2.55
CA GLY A 112 7.34 -2.44 -3.12
C GLY A 112 8.30 -3.60 -3.36
N GLY A 113 7.74 -4.80 -3.37
CA GLY A 113 8.51 -6.02 -3.46
C GLY A 113 7.63 -7.27 -3.53
N TYR A 114 8.29 -8.41 -3.49
CA TYR A 114 7.66 -9.72 -3.50
C TYR A 114 8.36 -10.69 -2.55
N VAL A 115 7.71 -11.82 -2.30
CA VAL A 115 8.19 -12.89 -1.45
C VAL A 115 8.32 -14.17 -2.28
N ASP A 116 9.47 -14.82 -2.19
CA ASP A 116 9.75 -16.11 -2.85
C ASP A 116 9.09 -17.27 -2.08
N ALA A 117 7.77 -17.23 -2.02
CA ALA A 117 6.90 -18.24 -1.46
C ALA A 117 5.51 -18.06 -2.08
N LEU A 118 4.74 -19.13 -2.24
CA LEU A 118 3.34 -19.06 -2.61
C LEU A 118 2.48 -19.56 -1.45
N GLU A 119 1.58 -18.71 -0.96
CA GLU A 119 0.63 -19.02 0.11
C GLU A 119 -0.77 -18.49 -0.25
N SER A 120 -1.80 -18.93 0.47
CA SER A 120 -3.16 -18.43 0.26
C SER A 120 -3.39 -17.05 0.87
N ALA A 121 -2.64 -16.71 1.93
CA ALA A 121 -2.72 -15.45 2.64
C ALA A 121 -1.40 -15.12 3.31
N GLY A 122 -1.09 -13.83 3.39
CA GLY A 122 0.04 -13.31 4.12
C GLY A 122 -0.08 -11.79 4.28
N THR A 123 0.77 -11.22 5.11
CA THR A 123 0.81 -9.78 5.36
C THR A 123 2.23 -9.28 5.10
N CYS A 124 2.35 -8.24 4.29
CA CYS A 124 3.57 -7.48 4.16
C CYS A 124 3.52 -6.25 5.08
N ALA A 125 4.65 -5.90 5.69
CA ALA A 125 4.77 -4.70 6.49
C ALA A 125 6.06 -3.96 6.14
N VAL A 126 5.98 -2.64 5.99
CA VAL A 126 7.13 -1.77 5.89
C VAL A 126 7.36 -1.09 7.23
N SER A 127 8.56 -1.22 7.77
CA SER A 127 9.03 -0.49 8.95
C SER A 127 10.07 0.54 8.51
N MET A 128 9.77 1.82 8.73
CA MET A 128 10.68 2.92 8.49
C MET A 128 11.27 3.40 9.80
N THR A 129 12.60 3.52 9.86
CA THR A 129 13.33 3.91 11.07
C THR A 129 14.27 5.09 10.81
N ARG A 130 14.28 6.04 11.75
CA ARG A 130 15.22 7.19 11.79
C ARG A 130 15.52 7.55 13.23
N GLY A 131 16.73 7.24 13.70
CA GLY A 131 17.09 7.40 15.11
C GLY A 131 16.17 6.57 16.01
N SER A 132 15.44 7.22 16.91
CA SER A 132 14.43 6.58 17.78
C SER A 132 13.02 6.53 17.17
N SER A 133 12.79 7.18 16.02
CA SER A 133 11.47 7.20 15.38
C SER A 133 11.27 5.95 14.54
N VAL A 134 10.12 5.29 14.72
CA VAL A 134 9.72 4.10 13.98
C VAL A 134 8.29 4.29 13.49
N VAL A 135 8.06 4.04 12.20
CA VAL A 135 6.74 4.11 11.57
C VAL A 135 6.51 2.83 10.80
N THR A 136 5.37 2.17 11.03
CA THR A 136 5.03 0.91 10.37
C THR A 136 3.74 1.05 9.58
N ARG A 137 3.71 0.48 8.38
CA ARG A 137 2.50 0.26 7.58
C ARG A 137 2.45 -1.18 7.09
N SER A 138 1.25 -1.71 6.94
CA SER A 138 1.04 -3.08 6.46
C SER A 138 -0.03 -3.15 5.39
N ALA A 139 0.08 -4.18 4.56
CA ALA A 139 -0.85 -4.51 3.50
C ALA A 139 -0.94 -6.04 3.36
N SER A 140 -2.08 -6.53 2.85
CA SER A 140 -2.22 -7.94 2.51
C SER A 140 -1.31 -8.28 1.33
N ALA A 141 -0.57 -9.39 1.46
CA ALA A 141 0.18 -9.96 0.36
C ALA A 141 -0.78 -10.72 -0.58
N THR A 142 -0.62 -10.56 -1.88
CA THR A 142 -1.48 -11.20 -2.90
C THR A 142 -0.71 -12.27 -3.65
N PRO A 143 -1.26 -13.48 -3.84
CA PRO A 143 -0.61 -14.52 -4.64
C PRO A 143 -0.35 -14.07 -6.08
N ASP A 144 0.87 -14.29 -6.59
CA ASP A 144 1.27 -13.96 -7.95
C ASP A 144 2.14 -15.08 -8.55
N ALA A 145 1.50 -15.93 -9.36
CA ALA A 145 2.05 -17.14 -9.96
C ALA A 145 2.70 -18.10 -8.93
N THR A 146 4.00 -17.95 -8.68
CA THR A 146 4.79 -18.77 -7.74
C THR A 146 5.28 -17.99 -6.53
N THR A 147 4.87 -16.74 -6.39
CA THR A 147 5.33 -15.79 -5.36
C THR A 147 4.15 -15.13 -4.65
N MET A 148 4.42 -14.34 -3.61
CA MET A 148 3.46 -13.38 -3.06
C MET A 148 3.92 -11.97 -3.41
N SER A 149 3.05 -11.18 -4.03
CA SER A 149 3.25 -9.75 -4.23
C SER A 149 2.89 -8.97 -2.98
N CYS A 150 3.79 -8.09 -2.52
CA CYS A 150 3.49 -7.14 -1.45
C CYS A 150 2.82 -5.86 -1.97
N GLY A 151 2.68 -5.71 -3.29
CA GLY A 151 2.23 -4.46 -3.90
C GLY A 151 3.13 -3.28 -3.53
N GLU A 152 2.52 -2.09 -3.46
CA GLU A 152 3.16 -0.88 -2.96
C GLU A 152 2.64 -0.57 -1.55
N LEU A 153 3.57 -0.41 -0.60
CA LEU A 153 3.28 0.14 0.71
C LEU A 153 3.72 1.60 0.73
N SER A 154 2.78 2.48 1.06
CA SER A 154 2.98 3.92 1.09
C SER A 154 2.91 4.46 2.52
N VAL A 155 3.92 5.24 2.91
CA VAL A 155 4.00 5.92 4.21
C VAL A 155 3.89 7.44 3.97
N PRO A 156 2.78 8.08 4.36
CA PRO A 156 2.52 9.48 4.02
C PRO A 156 3.49 10.43 4.74
N ARG A 157 3.79 11.59 4.12
CA ARG A 157 4.69 12.61 4.67
C ARG A 157 4.37 13.03 6.10
N ALA A 158 3.08 13.07 6.45
CA ALA A 158 2.63 13.49 7.79
C ALA A 158 3.13 12.56 8.91
N ALA A 159 3.46 11.30 8.61
CA ALA A 159 4.02 10.36 9.56
C ALA A 159 5.55 10.44 9.66
N LEU A 160 6.21 11.15 8.74
CA LEU A 160 7.66 11.15 8.59
C LEU A 160 8.23 12.54 8.81
N THR A 161 9.34 12.62 9.54
CA THR A 161 10.16 13.82 9.60
C THR A 161 11.14 13.86 8.42
N PRO A 162 11.52 15.05 7.92
CA PRO A 162 12.48 15.15 6.83
C PRO A 162 13.86 14.57 7.22
N GLY A 163 14.54 14.00 6.22
CA GLY A 163 15.87 13.37 6.33
C GLY A 163 15.89 11.91 5.87
N THR A 164 17.02 11.24 6.14
CA THR A 164 17.27 9.86 5.75
C THR A 164 16.55 8.86 6.65
N TRP A 165 15.79 7.94 6.04
CA TRP A 165 15.12 6.83 6.70
C TRP A 165 15.60 5.48 6.18
N GLN A 166 15.67 4.50 7.06
CA GLN A 166 15.91 3.10 6.71
C GLN A 166 14.58 2.36 6.70
N ALA A 167 14.19 1.81 5.55
CA ALA A 167 12.98 1.03 5.37
C ALA A 167 13.31 -0.47 5.29
N VAL A 168 12.54 -1.29 6.00
CA VAL A 168 12.61 -2.75 5.96
C VAL A 168 11.24 -3.28 5.58
N LEU A 169 11.16 -4.04 4.49
CA LEU A 169 9.96 -4.77 4.10
C LEU A 169 10.01 -6.17 4.71
N SER A 170 8.99 -6.53 5.47
CA SER A 170 8.82 -7.85 6.07
C SER A 170 7.55 -8.53 5.57
N TYR A 171 7.53 -9.85 5.69
CA TYR A 171 6.40 -10.70 5.37
C TYR A 171 6.13 -11.65 6.53
N THR A 172 4.85 -11.91 6.80
CA THR A 172 4.42 -12.91 7.77
C THR A 172 3.13 -13.58 7.32
N SER A 173 3.07 -14.89 7.49
CA SER A 173 1.90 -15.73 7.32
C SER A 173 1.76 -16.70 8.50
N THR A 174 0.81 -17.63 8.41
CA THR A 174 0.67 -18.70 9.40
C THR A 174 1.79 -19.73 9.36
N THR A 175 2.51 -19.85 8.24
CA THR A 175 3.54 -20.89 8.07
C THR A 175 4.94 -20.35 7.82
N ARG A 176 5.08 -19.07 7.42
CA ARG A 176 6.38 -18.48 7.06
C ARG A 176 6.51 -17.04 7.53
N ALA A 177 7.76 -16.63 7.73
CA ALA A 177 8.12 -15.23 7.92
C ALA A 177 9.48 -14.91 7.28
N GLY A 178 9.70 -13.64 6.95
CA GLY A 178 10.94 -13.16 6.36
C GLY A 178 11.00 -11.64 6.29
N SER A 179 12.21 -11.12 6.07
CA SER A 179 12.44 -9.68 5.90
C SER A 179 13.52 -9.45 4.86
N ALA A 180 13.38 -8.36 4.10
CA ALA A 180 14.39 -7.87 3.19
C ALA A 180 15.49 -7.10 3.94
N PRO A 181 16.68 -6.93 3.35
CA PRO A 181 17.67 -5.96 3.82
C PRO A 181 17.08 -4.54 3.87
N ALA A 182 17.64 -3.71 4.76
CA ALA A 182 17.22 -2.31 4.85
C ALA A 182 17.60 -1.53 3.58
N VAL A 183 16.67 -0.72 3.08
CA VAL A 183 16.88 0.23 1.98
C VAL A 183 16.76 1.66 2.50
N THR A 184 17.49 2.58 1.88
CA THR A 184 17.50 3.99 2.29
C THR A 184 16.51 4.81 1.46
N ILE A 185 15.72 5.65 2.12
CA ILE A 185 14.78 6.59 1.50
C ILE A 185 15.03 7.99 2.06
N GLU A 186 15.23 8.96 1.18
CA GLU A 186 15.34 10.38 1.54
C GLU A 186 13.95 11.02 1.54
N VAL A 187 13.55 11.57 2.70
CA VAL A 187 12.29 12.29 2.85
C VAL A 187 12.57 13.80 2.79
N PRO A 188 11.96 14.54 1.85
CA PRO A 188 12.17 15.99 1.71
C PRO A 188 11.49 16.81 2.82
#